data_AF-A0A7X7FNN7-F1
#
_entry.id   AF-A0A7X7FNN7-F1
#
_cell.length_a   1.000
_cell.length_b   1.000
_cell.length_c   1.000
_cell.angle_alpha   90.00
_cell.angle_beta   90.00
_cell.angle_gamma   90.00
#
_symmetry.space_group_name_H-M   'P 1'
#
loop_
_entity.id
_entity.type
_entity.pdbx_description
1 polymer ?
#
loop_
_entity_poly.entity_id
_entity_poly.type
_entity_poly.pdbx_seq_one_letter_code
_entity_poly.pdbx_strand_id
1 'polypeptide(L)' 'MGQVRILFAFDPKRQAILLITGDKAGNWQRWYKKNIPLADNLLDEHLRRLKDSE' A
#
# COMPACT_ATOMS: atom_id res chain seq x y z
N MET A 1 15.65 -11.61 -13.54
CA MET A 1 14.29 -11.99 -13.11
C MET A 1 13.80 -10.94 -12.12
N GLY A 2 12.78 -10.16 -12.49
CA GLY A 2 12.15 -9.19 -11.58
C GLY A 2 11.29 -9.89 -10.53
N GLN A 3 11.17 -9.30 -9.35
CA GLN A 3 10.24 -9.75 -8.31
C GLN A 3 9.22 -8.65 -8.09
N VAL A 4 8.02 -8.80 -8.67
CA VAL A 4 6.91 -7.89 -8.38
C VAL A 4 6.45 -8.13 -6.95
N ARG A 5 6.25 -7.04 -6.19
CA ARG A 5 5.56 -7.11 -4.91
C ARG A 5 4.54 -6.01 -4.78
N ILE A 6 3.60 -6.29 -3.90
CA ILE A 6 2.42 -5.49 -3.66
C ILE A 6 2.30 -5.28 -2.14
N LEU A 7 2.11 -4.03 -1.72
CA LEU A 7 1.58 -3.71 -0.39
C LEU A 7 0.07 -3.56 -0.52
N PHE A 8 -0.68 -4.27 0.32
CA PHE A 8 -2.12 -4.24 0.35
C PHE A 8 -2.62 -4.27 1.80
N ALA A 9 -3.84 -3.79 2.01
CA ALA A 9 -4.53 -3.84 3.29
C ALA A 9 -6.02 -4.15 3.09
N PHE A 10 -6.71 -4.57 4.15
CA PHE A 10 -8.16 -4.65 4.16
C PHE A 10 -8.74 -3.40 4.83
N ASP A 11 -9.79 -2.85 4.25
CA ASP A 11 -10.56 -1.78 4.88
C ASP A 11 -11.65 -2.33 5.84
N PRO A 12 -12.35 -1.47 6.61
CA PRO A 12 -13.44 -1.89 7.50
C PRO A 12 -14.60 -2.61 6.81
N LYS A 13 -14.78 -2.40 5.50
CA LYS A 13 -15.79 -3.08 4.68
C LYS A 13 -15.28 -4.44 4.16
N ARG A 14 -14.09 -4.88 4.62
CA ARG A 14 -13.41 -6.13 4.24
C ARG A 14 -13.04 -6.17 2.76
N GLN A 15 -12.79 -5.02 2.15
CA GLN A 15 -12.31 -4.93 0.78
C GLN A 15 -10.78 -4.86 0.75
N ALA A 16 -10.15 -5.65 -0.10
CA ALA A 16 -8.71 -5.60 -0.31
C ALA A 16 -8.34 -4.37 -1.14
N ILE A 17 -7.45 -3.52 -0.61
CA ILE A 17 -6.97 -2.30 -1.25
C ILE A 17 -5.51 -2.51 -1.64
N LEU A 18 -5.21 -2.39 -2.93
CA LEU A 18 -3.86 -2.41 -3.47
C LEU A 18 -3.25 -1.01 -3.31
N LEU A 19 -2.20 -0.89 -2.48
CA LEU A 19 -1.63 0.41 -2.12
C LEU A 19 -0.43 0.76 -3.01
N ILE A 20 0.55 -0.14 -3.09
CA ILE A 20 1.79 0.09 -3.85
C ILE A 20 2.18 -1.19 -4.58
N THR A 21 2.59 -1.06 -5.84
CA THR A 21 3.24 -2.13 -6.61
C THR A 21 4.62 -1.69 -7.08
N GLY A 22 5.53 -2.63 -7.29
CA GLY A 22 6.83 -2.30 -7.88
C GLY A 22 7.71 -3.50 -8.17
N ASP A 23 8.54 -3.36 -9.20
CA ASP A 23 9.59 -4.32 -9.53
C ASP A 23 10.80 -4.13 -8.61
N LYS A 24 11.32 -5.24 -8.09
CA LYS A 24 12.42 -5.28 -7.12
C LYS A 24 13.65 -5.91 -7.74
N ALA A 25 14.49 -5.07 -8.34
CA ALA A 25 15.88 -5.38 -8.58
C ALA A 25 16.73 -4.95 -7.36
N GLY A 26 17.03 -5.89 -6.46
CA GLY A 26 18.21 -5.85 -5.58
C GLY A 26 18.24 -4.95 -4.33
N ASN A 27 17.26 -4.06 -4.06
CA ASN A 27 17.34 -3.13 -2.91
C ASN A 27 16.14 -3.19 -1.94
N TRP A 28 16.07 -4.25 -1.14
CA TRP A 28 14.96 -4.54 -0.22
C TRP A 28 14.75 -3.49 0.86
N GLN A 29 15.80 -3.14 1.60
CA GLN A 29 15.68 -2.25 2.76
C GLN A 29 15.25 -0.84 2.34
N ARG A 30 15.83 -0.31 1.25
CA ARG A 30 15.44 1.00 0.72
C ARG A 30 14.02 1.00 0.20
N TRP A 31 13.58 -0.11 -0.43
CA TRP A 31 12.23 -0.22 -0.93
C TRP A 31 11.20 -0.19 0.21
N TYR A 32 11.39 -0.93 1.29
CA TYR A 32 10.45 -0.90 2.42
C TYR A 32 10.46 0.45 3.13
N LYS A 33 11.64 1.02 3.41
CA LYS A 33 11.76 2.36 4.02
C LYS A 33 11.05 3.44 3.21
N LYS A 34 11.00 3.32 1.88
CA LYS A 34 10.30 4.25 1.00
C LYS A 34 8.80 3.95 0.91
N ASN A 35 8.43 2.69 0.70
CA ASN A 35 7.06 2.34 0.28
C ASN A 35 6.11 2.05 1.45
N ILE A 36 6.61 1.69 2.64
CA ILE A 36 5.73 1.51 3.81
C ILE A 36 5.06 2.84 4.21
N PRO A 37 5.78 3.96 4.42
CA PRO A 37 5.13 5.23 4.78
C PRO A 37 4.18 5.74 3.69
N LEU A 38 4.48 5.46 2.43
CA LEU A 38 3.58 5.80 1.31
C LEU A 38 2.30 4.98 1.36
N ALA A 39 2.40 3.68 1.61
CA ALA A 39 1.25 2.80 1.74
C ALA A 39 0.37 3.19 2.94
N ASP A 40 0.98 3.57 4.07
CA ASP A 40 0.25 4.06 5.23
C ASP A 40 -0.56 5.32 4.91
N ASN A 41 0.06 6.31 4.27
CA ASN A 41 -0.63 7.55 3.85
C ASN A 41 -1.80 7.27 2.89
N LEU A 42 -1.62 6.34 1.94
CA LEU A 42 -2.66 5.95 1.00
C LEU A 42 -3.83 5.25 1.70
N LEU A 43 -3.55 4.41 2.70
CA LEU A 43 -4.57 3.78 3.51
C LEU A 43 -5.34 4.81 4.33
N ASP A 44 -4.65 5.75 4.98
CA ASP A 44 -5.29 6.82 5.76
C ASP A 44 -6.20 7.70 4.89
N GLU A 45 -5.80 7.98 3.65
CA GLU A 45 -6.64 8.70 2.69
C GLU A 45 -7.87 7.88 2.27
N HIS A 46 -7.70 6.57 2.01
CA HIS A 46 -8.81 5.67 1.73
C HIS A 46 -9.82 5.65 2.88
N LEU A 47 -9.35 5.50 4.12
CA LEU A 47 -10.21 5.46 5.31
C LEU A 47 -10.93 6.79 5.56
N ARG A 48 -10.32 7.94 5.27
CA ARG A 48 -10.98 9.24 5.34
C ARG A 48 -12.12 9.34 4.33
N ARG A 49 -11.86 9.01 3.06
CA ARG A 49 -12.90 9.00 2.02
C ARG A 49 -14.04 8.04 2.35
N LEU A 50 -13.71 6.88 2.95
CA LEU A 50 -14.70 5.89 3.35
C LEU A 50 -15.67 6.46 4.40
N LYS A 51 -15.16 7.20 5.39
CA LYS A 51 -15.96 7.86 6.43
C LYS A 51 -16.82 9.00 5.89
N ASP A 52 -16.30 9.79 4.95
CA ASP A 52 -17.06 10.90 4.35
C ASP A 52 -18.21 10.42 3.44
N SER A 53 -18.17 9.14 3.04
CA SER A 53 -19.18 8.49 2.18
C SER A 53 -20.21 7.67 2.97
N GLU A 54 -20.15 7.70 4.31
CA GLU A 54 -21.16 7.15 5.22
C GLU A 54 -22.17 8.23 5.63
#